data_AF-A0A1E1WP93-F1
#
_entry.id   AF-A0A1E1WP93-F1
#
_cell.length_a   1.000
_cell.length_b   1.000
_cell.length_c   1.000
_cell.angle_alpha   90.00
_cell.angle_beta   90.00
_cell.angle_gamma   90.00
#
_symmetry.space_group_name_H-M   'P 1'
#
loop_
_entity.id
_entity.type
_entity.pdbx_description
1 polymer ?
#
loop_
_entity_poly.entity_id
_entity_poly.type
_entity_poly.pdbx_seq_one_letter_code
_entity_poly.pdbx_strand_id
1 'polypeptide(L)'
;MGLKPNPQCDDSHCRARQAEFKAKPVVEIATEVKEDTAPVHADNEWGISLVDEHVPEEDVTNLNLVDGVQIAYSIPVDNSTPESSTGGAVAASELSLEELMQQMKSM
;
A
#
# COMPACT_ATOMS: atom_id res chain seq x y z
N MET A 1 22.25 17.17 16.96
CA MET A 1 23.73 17.08 16.92
C MET A 1 24.13 15.75 17.53
N GLY A 2 24.92 14.93 16.84
CA GLY A 2 25.37 13.63 17.34
C GLY A 2 26.77 13.73 17.97
N LEU A 3 26.95 13.18 19.17
CA LEU A 3 28.26 13.07 19.82
C LEU A 3 29.07 11.95 19.16
N LYS A 4 30.36 12.20 18.89
CA LYS A 4 31.27 11.19 18.34
C LYS A 4 31.87 10.33 19.47
N PRO A 5 32.15 9.04 19.22
CA PRO A 5 32.81 8.19 20.22
C PRO A 5 34.21 8.70 20.62
N ASN A 6 34.57 8.53 21.90
CA ASN A 6 35.91 8.84 22.39
C ASN A 6 36.92 7.73 22.01
N PRO A 7 38.01 8.05 21.28
CA PRO A 7 39.05 7.08 20.92
C PRO A 7 39.78 6.45 22.11
N GLN A 8 39.85 7.15 23.24
CA GLN A 8 40.53 6.71 24.47
C GLN A 8 39.53 6.32 25.56
N CYS A 9 38.38 5.76 25.16
CA CYS A 9 37.42 5.23 26.13
C CYS A 9 38.08 4.15 27.00
N ASP A 10 37.86 4.24 28.31
CA ASP A 10 38.39 3.27 29.31
C ASP A 10 37.80 1.86 29.11
N ASP A 11 36.61 1.77 28.52
CA ASP A 11 35.96 0.50 28.18
C ASP A 11 36.63 -0.15 26.95
N SER A 12 37.08 -1.40 27.12
CA SER A 12 37.67 -2.22 26.07
C SER A 12 36.67 -2.58 24.97
N HIS A 13 35.41 -2.82 25.32
CA HIS A 13 34.36 -3.16 24.35
C HIS A 13 34.00 -1.95 23.49
N CYS A 14 34.00 -0.75 24.06
CA CYS A 14 33.79 0.49 23.32
C CYS A 14 34.84 0.65 22.19
N ARG A 15 36.13 0.43 22.51
CA ARG A 15 37.21 0.51 21.51
C ARG A 15 37.11 -0.58 20.43
N ALA A 16 36.73 -1.80 20.81
CA ALA A 16 36.53 -2.89 19.86
C ALA A 16 35.41 -2.56 18.85
N ARG A 17 34.25 -2.07 19.32
CA ARG A 17 33.13 -1.66 18.46
C ARG A 17 33.49 -0.48 17.55
N GLN A 18 34.31 0.45 18.02
CA GLN A 18 34.82 1.54 17.18
C GLN A 18 35.73 1.02 16.05
N ALA A 19 36.55 0.01 16.32
CA ALA A 19 37.38 -0.63 15.31
C ALA A 19 36.53 -1.43 14.29
N GLU A 20 35.54 -2.19 14.76
CA GLU A 20 34.56 -2.88 13.92
C GLU A 20 33.83 -1.91 12.98
N PHE A 21 33.36 -0.78 13.52
CA PHE A 21 32.65 0.24 12.75
C PHE A 21 33.56 0.87 11.67
N LYS A 22 34.83 1.14 11.98
CA LYS A 22 35.81 1.66 11.02
C LYS A 22 36.20 0.65 9.94
N ALA A 23 36.21 -0.64 10.28
CA ALA A 23 36.53 -1.72 9.35
C ALA A 23 35.34 -2.09 8.46
N LYS A 24 34.11 -1.75 8.87
CA LYS A 24 32.92 -1.99 8.06
C LYS A 24 32.95 -1.05 6.84
N PRO A 25 32.91 -1.58 5.60
CA PRO A 25 32.85 -0.73 4.43
C PRO A 25 31.63 0.17 4.54
N VAL A 26 31.80 1.45 4.18
CA VAL A 26 30.67 2.40 4.12
C VAL A 26 29.70 1.82 3.13
N VAL A 27 28.54 1.38 3.62
CA VAL A 27 27.42 1.03 2.77
C VAL A 27 27.05 2.33 2.09
N GLU A 28 27.38 2.45 0.80
CA GLU A 28 26.78 3.47 -0.04
C GLU A 28 25.29 3.18 0.01
N ILE A 29 24.59 3.93 0.87
CA ILE A 29 23.13 4.00 0.84
C ILE A 29 22.87 4.51 -0.56
N ALA A 30 22.46 3.60 -1.45
CA ALA A 30 21.99 3.96 -2.77
C ALA A 30 21.04 5.12 -2.55
N THR A 31 21.40 6.28 -3.09
CA THR A 31 20.61 7.49 -2.97
C THR A 31 19.18 7.10 -3.25
N GLU A 32 18.35 7.15 -2.21
CA GLU A 32 16.91 6.99 -2.30
C GLU A 32 16.52 7.91 -3.44
N VAL A 33 16.10 7.31 -4.56
CA VAL A 33 15.61 8.06 -5.71
C VAL A 33 14.46 8.84 -5.13
N LYS A 34 14.67 10.14 -4.92
CA LYS A 34 13.57 11.03 -4.56
C LYS A 34 12.63 10.96 -5.74
N GLU A 35 11.57 10.19 -5.57
CA GLU A 35 10.46 10.21 -6.51
C GLU A 35 10.02 11.67 -6.62
N ASP A 36 10.00 12.16 -7.85
CA ASP A 36 9.63 13.52 -8.11
C ASP A 36 8.15 13.66 -7.69
N THR A 37 7.90 14.47 -6.67
CA THR A 37 6.53 14.73 -6.18
C THR A 37 5.75 15.64 -7.13
N ALA A 38 6.36 16.02 -8.26
CA ALA A 38 5.68 16.77 -9.30
C ALA A 38 4.45 15.99 -9.80
N PRO A 39 3.30 16.66 -9.98
CA PRO A 39 2.17 16.06 -10.67
C PRO A 39 2.61 15.57 -12.05
N VAL A 40 2.36 14.30 -12.34
CA VAL A 40 2.67 13.69 -13.66
C VAL A 40 1.92 14.41 -14.78
N HIS A 41 0.79 15.03 -14.46
CA HIS A 41 -0.05 15.79 -15.39
C HIS A 41 0.08 17.29 -15.10
N ALA A 42 0.57 18.05 -16.09
CA ALA A 42 0.71 19.50 -15.99
C ALA A 42 -0.63 20.22 -15.94
N ASP A 43 -1.65 19.66 -16.60
CA ASP A 43 -2.99 20.25 -16.71
C ASP A 43 -4.05 19.28 -16.18
N ASN A 44 -5.01 19.80 -15.42
CA ASN A 44 -6.16 19.07 -14.88
C ASN A 44 -7.48 19.70 -15.35
N GLU A 45 -7.69 19.74 -16.66
CA GLU A 45 -8.88 20.35 -17.28
C GLU A 45 -10.20 19.67 -16.87
N TRP A 46 -10.12 18.40 -16.50
CA TRP A 46 -11.28 17.56 -16.17
C TRP A 46 -11.55 17.46 -14.67
N GLY A 47 -10.74 18.11 -13.82
CA GLY A 47 -10.95 18.14 -12.37
C GLY A 47 -10.80 16.78 -11.68
N ILE A 48 -9.94 15.90 -12.20
CA ILE A 48 -9.69 14.57 -11.63
C ILE A 48 -8.92 14.76 -10.31
N SER A 49 -9.45 14.21 -9.22
CA SER A 49 -8.82 14.22 -7.90
C SER A 49 -8.37 12.81 -7.52
N LEU A 50 -7.14 12.67 -7.00
CA LEU A 50 -6.67 11.44 -6.41
C LEU A 50 -7.28 11.31 -5.00
N VAL A 51 -8.20 10.36 -4.83
CA VAL A 51 -8.73 9.96 -3.53
C VAL A 51 -7.97 8.70 -3.11
N ASP A 52 -7.47 8.69 -1.88
CA ASP A 52 -6.78 7.53 -1.32
C ASP A 52 -7.80 6.44 -0.98
N GLU A 53 -7.67 5.28 -1.62
CA GLU A 53 -8.54 4.11 -1.46
C GLU A 53 -8.43 3.49 -0.06
N HIS A 54 -7.41 3.85 0.73
CA HIS A 54 -7.24 3.41 2.11
C HIS A 54 -7.91 4.32 3.15
N VAL A 55 -8.52 5.43 2.74
CA VAL A 55 -9.36 6.23 3.63
C VAL A 55 -10.67 5.47 3.84
N PRO A 56 -11.08 5.17 5.09
CA PRO A 56 -12.36 4.53 5.33
C PRO A 56 -13.45 5.41 4.72
N GLU A 57 -14.19 4.85 3.76
CA GLU A 57 -15.25 5.59 3.07
C GLU A 57 -16.24 6.13 4.11
N GLU A 58 -16.55 7.42 4.01
CA GLU A 58 -17.57 8.01 4.86
C GLU A 58 -18.89 7.30 4.60
N ASP A 59 -19.51 6.77 5.67
CA ASP A 59 -20.78 6.07 5.58
C ASP A 59 -21.79 6.89 4.78
N VAL A 60 -22.20 6.37 3.61
CA VAL A 60 -23.25 6.94 2.74
C VAL A 60 -24.63 7.02 3.41
N THR A 61 -24.71 6.65 4.69
CA THR A 61 -25.89 6.80 5.55
C THR A 61 -26.18 8.26 5.91
N ASN A 62 -25.20 9.17 5.77
CA ASN A 62 -25.37 10.60 6.05
C ASN A 62 -25.57 11.47 4.78
N LEU A 63 -26.09 10.89 3.70
CA LEU A 63 -26.44 11.66 2.52
C LEU A 63 -27.70 12.52 2.80
N ASN A 64 -27.60 13.83 2.57
CA ASN A 64 -28.73 14.75 2.69
C ASN A 64 -29.57 14.71 1.40
N LEU A 65 -30.54 13.80 1.34
CA LEU A 65 -31.40 13.61 0.16
C LEU A 65 -32.49 14.69 0.12
N VAL A 66 -32.74 15.19 -1.09
CA VAL A 66 -33.89 16.06 -1.36
C VAL A 66 -35.20 15.27 -1.34
N ASP A 67 -36.30 15.96 -1.05
CA ASP A 67 -37.62 15.34 -0.96
C ASP A 67 -37.98 14.63 -2.29
N GLY A 68 -38.33 13.35 -2.20
CA GLY A 68 -38.66 12.49 -3.34
C GLY A 68 -37.53 11.60 -3.89
N VAL A 69 -36.32 11.59 -3.31
CA VAL A 69 -35.23 10.67 -3.71
C VAL A 69 -34.99 9.61 -2.63
N GLN A 70 -34.76 8.36 -3.03
CA GLN A 70 -34.45 7.24 -2.12
C GLN A 70 -33.30 6.40 -2.67
N ILE A 71 -32.47 5.85 -1.78
CA ILE A 71 -31.38 4.93 -2.11
C ILE A 71 -31.96 3.52 -2.26
N ALA A 72 -31.78 2.90 -3.43
CA ALA A 72 -32.32 1.57 -3.73
C ALA A 72 -31.43 0.41 -3.24
N TYR A 73 -30.14 0.66 -3.03
CA TYR A 73 -29.18 -0.37 -2.60
C TYR A 73 -28.01 0.29 -1.87
N SER A 74 -27.54 -0.35 -0.80
CA SER A 74 -26.30 0.01 -0.10
C SER A 74 -25.46 -1.25 0.06
N ILE A 75 -24.15 -1.14 -0.16
CA ILE A 75 -23.22 -2.25 0.00
C ILE A 75 -22.92 -2.36 1.50
N PRO A 76 -23.13 -3.52 2.13
CA PRO A 76 -22.75 -3.73 3.52
C PRO A 76 -21.23 -3.58 3.66
N VAL A 77 -20.79 -2.83 4.67
CA VAL A 77 -19.38 -2.78 5.08
C VAL A 77 -19.05 -4.08 5.82
N ASP A 78 -19.03 -5.19 5.09
CA ASP A 78 -18.53 -6.44 5.63
C ASP A 78 -17.01 -6.31 5.77
N ASN A 79 -16.58 -6.12 7.01
CA ASN A 79 -15.17 -6.03 7.43
C ASN A 79 -14.46 -7.41 7.32
N SER A 80 -14.82 -8.20 6.32
CA SER A 80 -14.51 -9.61 6.19
C SER A 80 -14.51 -10.06 4.72
N THR A 81 -13.79 -9.34 3.86
CA THR A 81 -13.24 -9.95 2.64
C THR A 81 -11.81 -9.45 2.41
N PRO A 82 -10.83 -10.37 2.24
CA PRO A 82 -9.51 -9.99 1.78
C PRO A 82 -9.63 -9.56 0.32
N GLU A 83 -9.18 -8.33 0.07
CA GLU A 83 -8.68 -7.84 -1.22
C GLU A 83 -9.66 -7.96 -2.40
N SER A 84 -10.28 -6.82 -2.72
CA SER A 84 -10.89 -6.56 -4.03
C SER A 84 -9.80 -6.56 -5.12
N SER A 85 -9.28 -7.74 -5.44
CA SER A 85 -8.59 -8.01 -6.69
C SER A 85 -9.64 -8.36 -7.71
N THR A 86 -9.76 -7.51 -8.73
CA THR A 86 -10.37 -7.76 -10.03
C THR A 86 -10.42 -9.25 -10.39
N GLY A 87 -11.55 -9.90 -10.10
CA GLY A 87 -11.71 -11.35 -10.19
C GLY A 87 -13.16 -11.73 -10.48
N GLY A 88 -13.64 -11.30 -11.66
CA GLY A 88 -15.00 -11.55 -12.11
C GLY A 88 -15.37 -13.03 -12.09
N ALA A 89 -16.54 -13.33 -11.52
CA ALA A 89 -17.35 -14.55 -11.62
C ALA A 89 -16.71 -15.92 -11.25
N VAL A 90 -15.38 -16.04 -11.17
CA VAL A 90 -14.69 -17.30 -10.84
C VAL A 90 -14.59 -17.55 -9.34
N ALA A 91 -14.72 -16.53 -8.49
CA ALA A 91 -14.66 -16.73 -7.03
C ALA A 91 -15.93 -17.35 -6.43
N ALA A 92 -17.09 -17.24 -7.12
CA ALA A 92 -18.36 -17.80 -6.64
C ALA A 92 -18.50 -19.31 -6.92
N SER A 93 -17.73 -19.81 -7.88
CA SER A 93 -17.61 -21.24 -8.18
C SER A 93 -16.20 -21.65 -7.78
N GLU A 94 -16.04 -22.42 -6.71
CA GLU A 94 -14.77 -22.89 -6.13
C GLU A 94 -13.88 -23.73 -7.09
N LEU A 95 -14.17 -23.69 -8.39
CA LEU A 95 -13.50 -24.38 -9.49
C LEU A 95 -12.27 -23.60 -9.91
N SER A 96 -11.14 -24.28 -10.00
CA SER A 96 -9.94 -23.72 -10.60
C SER A 96 -10.11 -23.54 -12.12
N LEU A 97 -9.41 -22.56 -12.69
CA LEU A 97 -9.44 -22.28 -14.15
C LEU A 97 -9.04 -23.54 -14.96
N GLU A 98 -8.14 -24.35 -14.42
CA GLU A 98 -7.72 -25.64 -14.98
C GLU A 98 -8.89 -26.64 -15.07
N GLU A 99 -9.67 -26.80 -14.00
CA GLU A 99 -10.84 -27.70 -13.97
C GLU A 99 -11.93 -27.27 -14.95
N LEU A 100 -12.14 -25.96 -15.10
CA LEU A 100 -13.11 -25.42 -16.06
C LEU A 100 -12.72 -25.72 -17.51
N MET A 101 -11.42 -25.60 -17.85
CA MET A 101 -10.90 -25.98 -19.17
C MET A 101 -11.03 -27.48 -19.42
N GLN A 102 -10.87 -28.30 -18.37
CA GLN A 102 -10.97 -29.75 -18.47
C GLN A 102 -12.43 -30.21 -18.67
N GLN A 103 -13.38 -29.58 -17.99
CA GLN A 103 -14.82 -29.82 -18.18
C GLN A 103 -15.26 -29.50 -19.62
N MET A 104 -14.86 -28.34 -20.16
CA MET A 104 -15.15 -27.92 -21.53
C MET A 104 -14.56 -28.86 -22.60
N LYS A 105 -13.49 -29.59 -22.27
CA LYS A 105 -12.86 -30.56 -23.18
C LYS A 105 -13.47 -31.96 -23.11
N SER A 106 -14.28 -32.23 -22.07
CA SER A 106 -14.96 -33.52 -21.85
C SER A 106 -16.40 -33.56 -22.38
N MET A 107 -16.91 -32.43 -22.88
CA MET A 107 -18.09 -32.34 -23.74
C MET A 107 -17.68 -32.41 -25.21
#